data_AF-A0A382HKI1-F1
#
_entry.id   AF-A0A382HKI1-F1
#
_cell.length_a   1.000
_cell.length_b   1.000
_cell.length_c   1.000
_cell.angle_alpha   90.00
_cell.angle_beta   90.00
_cell.angle_gamma   90.00
#
_symmetry.space_group_name_H-M   'P 1'
#
loop_
_entity.id
_entity.type
_entity.pdbx_description
1 polymer ?
#
loop_
_entity_poly.entity_id
_entity_poly.type
_entity_poly.pdbx_seq_one_letter_code
_entity_poly.pdbx_strand_id
1 'polypeptide(L)' 'MKRFIFSFFLICLAFSEISPGARPVHTYSIVAFDPETGQLGVAVQSHWFSVGSLVPWAKAGVGAVATQSFVKVEYGPD' A
#
# COMPACT_ATOMS: atom_id res chain seq x y z
N MET A 1 -35.29 -27.85 -4.03
CA MET A 1 -34.56 -26.82 -4.79
C MET A 1 -34.93 -25.39 -4.39
N LYS A 2 -36.21 -24.97 -4.44
CA LYS A 2 -36.64 -23.60 -4.07
C LYS A 2 -36.27 -23.16 -2.64
N ARG A 3 -36.39 -24.07 -1.66
CA ARG A 3 -35.99 -23.81 -0.25
C ARG A 3 -34.48 -23.63 -0.05
N PHE A 4 -33.66 -24.35 -0.82
CA PHE A 4 -32.21 -24.23 -0.78
C PHE A 4 -31.75 -22.90 -1.41
N ILE A 5 -32.35 -22.51 -2.53
CA ILE A 5 -32.08 -21.24 -3.20
C ILE A 5 -32.45 -20.06 -2.29
N PHE A 6 -33.59 -20.15 -1.61
CA PHE A 6 -34.03 -19.10 -0.67
C PHE A 6 -33.11 -18.97 0.54
N SER A 7 -32.68 -20.10 1.11
CA SER A 7 -31.75 -20.09 2.25
C SER A 7 -30.35 -19.61 1.85
N PHE A 8 -29.88 -19.94 0.64
CA PHE A 8 -28.63 -19.44 0.09
C PHE A 8 -28.68 -17.93 -0.15
N PHE A 9 -29.78 -17.43 -0.70
CA PHE A 9 -29.99 -16.00 -0.91
C PHE A 9 -30.06 -15.21 0.40
N LEU A 10 -30.71 -15.77 1.43
CA LEU A 10 -30.79 -15.17 2.76
C LEU A 10 -29.42 -15.13 3.46
N ILE A 11 -28.60 -16.16 3.24
CA ILE A 11 -27.20 -16.21 3.70
C ILE A 11 -26.37 -15.13 2.99
N CYS A 12 -26.49 -14.97 1.67
CA CYS A 12 -25.76 -13.92 0.94
C CYS A 12 -26.09 -12.50 1.45
N LEU A 13 -27.36 -12.22 1.78
CA LEU A 13 -27.78 -10.94 2.35
C LEU A 13 -27.21 -10.69 3.76
N ALA A 14 -26.91 -11.74 4.52
CA ALA A 14 -26.31 -11.61 5.86
C ALA A 14 -24.79 -11.32 5.81
N PHE A 15 -24.13 -11.56 4.67
CA PHE A 15 -22.69 -11.33 4.48
C PHE A 15 -22.35 -10.09 3.64
N SER A 16 -23.34 -9.33 3.17
CA SER A 16 -23.13 -8.15 2.33
C SER A 16 -22.84 -6.87 3.14
N GLU A 17 -22.00 -6.94 4.17
CA GLU A 17 -21.48 -5.73 4.82
C GLU A 17 -20.30 -5.16 4.02
N ILE A 18 -20.59 -4.49 2.90
CA ILE A 18 -19.66 -3.49 2.36
C ILE A 18 -19.89 -2.25 3.21
N SER A 19 -19.03 -2.01 4.20
CA SER A 19 -19.06 -0.77 4.99
C SER A 19 -18.89 0.43 4.05
N PRO A 20 -19.93 1.26 3.84
CA PRO A 20 -19.85 2.40 2.92
C PRO A 20 -18.91 3.52 3.41
N GLY A 21 -18.28 3.33 4.58
CA GLY A 21 -17.39 4.28 5.23
C GLY A 21 -15.93 3.84 5.33
N ALA A 22 -15.57 2.61 4.96
CA ALA A 22 -14.18 2.17 4.93
C ALA A 22 -13.48 2.72 3.68
N ARG A 23 -13.29 4.04 3.61
CA ARG A 23 -12.34 4.62 2.66
C ARG A 23 -10.99 4.00 2.97
N PRO A 24 -10.31 3.32 2.02
CA PRO A 24 -8.95 2.86 2.25
C PRO A 24 -8.06 4.09 2.50
N VAL A 25 -7.82 4.41 3.77
CA VAL A 25 -6.84 5.42 4.21
C VAL A 25 -5.57 4.68 4.59
N HIS A 26 -4.94 4.10 3.57
CA HIS A 26 -3.69 3.37 3.77
C HIS A 26 -2.61 4.01 2.92
N THR A 27 -1.43 4.12 3.52
CA THR A 27 -0.18 4.36 2.80
C THR A 27 0.59 3.06 2.88
N TYR A 28 1.14 2.62 1.76
CA TYR A 28 2.03 1.48 1.71
C TYR A 28 3.24 1.81 0.86
N SER A 29 4.37 1.21 1.21
CA SER A 29 5.64 1.40 0.54
C SER A 29 6.37 0.07 0.43
N ILE A 30 7.22 -0.05 -0.59
CA ILE A 30 8.07 -1.22 -0.81
C ILE A 30 9.50 -0.75 -1.11
N VAL A 31 10.47 -1.46 -0.54
CA VAL A 31 11.89 -1.40 -0.91
C VAL A 31 12.27 -2.78 -1.43
N ALA A 32 12.93 -2.82 -2.58
CA ALA A 32 13.41 -4.05 -3.20
C ALA A 32 14.88 -3.92 -3.58
N PHE A 33 15.60 -5.03 -3.47
CA PHE A 33 16.99 -5.17 -3.90
C PHE A 33 17.10 -6.38 -4.81
N ASP A 34 17.70 -6.20 -5.98
CA ASP A 34 18.07 -7.27 -6.88
C ASP A 34 19.55 -7.64 -6.69
N PRO A 35 19.87 -8.83 -6.16
CA PRO A 35 21.25 -9.24 -5.91
C PRO A 35 22.04 -9.56 -7.18
N GLU A 36 21.39 -9.88 -8.30
CA GLU A 36 22.10 -10.22 -9.55
C GLU A 36 22.65 -8.97 -10.23
N THR A 37 21.88 -7.89 -10.24
CA THR A 37 22.26 -6.61 -10.88
C THR A 37 22.75 -5.56 -9.91
N GLY A 38 22.51 -5.73 -8.60
CA GLY A 38 22.79 -4.73 -7.57
C GLY A 38 21.82 -3.55 -7.57
N GLN A 39 20.69 -3.64 -8.28
CA GLN A 39 19.72 -2.56 -8.37
C GLN A 39 18.88 -2.43 -7.10
N LEU A 40 18.57 -1.18 -6.76
CA LEU A 40 17.67 -0.82 -5.65
C LEU A 40 16.44 -0.13 -6.21
N GLY A 41 15.27 -0.54 -5.72
CA GLY A 41 13.98 0.07 -6.04
C GLY A 41 13.25 0.47 -4.78
N VAL A 42 12.56 1.61 -4.83
CA VAL A 42 11.67 2.06 -3.77
C VAL A 42 10.44 2.71 -4.37
N ALA A 43 9.27 2.40 -3.81
CA ALA A 43 8.00 2.95 -4.24
C ALA A 43 7.05 3.17 -3.06
N VAL A 44 6.11 4.10 -3.25
CA VAL A 44 5.08 4.46 -2.27
C VAL A 44 3.74 4.67 -2.98
N GLN A 45 2.66 4.32 -2.32
CA GLN A 45 1.31 4.73 -2.69
C GLN A 45 0.64 5.35 -1.47
N SER A 46 0.01 6.51 -1.67
CA SER A 46 -0.75 7.22 -0.65
C SER A 46 -1.85 8.04 -1.29
N HIS A 47 -2.86 8.40 -0.50
CA HIS A 47 -3.79 9.47 -0.87
C HIS A 47 -3.15 10.86 -0.77
N TRP A 48 -2.00 11.00 -0.11
CA TRP A 48 -1.32 12.28 0.08
C TRP A 48 -0.75 12.81 -1.24
N PHE A 49 -0.99 14.09 -1.52
CA PHE A 49 -0.56 14.73 -2.75
C PHE A 49 0.96 14.71 -2.91
N SER A 50 1.45 14.33 -4.09
CA SER A 50 2.88 14.33 -4.44
C SER A 50 3.79 13.47 -3.54
N VAL A 51 3.24 12.43 -2.88
CA VAL A 51 4.00 11.55 -1.97
C VAL A 51 5.25 10.93 -2.62
N GLY A 52 5.23 10.69 -3.94
CA GLY A 52 6.35 10.11 -4.70
C GLY A 52 7.60 10.99 -4.77
N SER A 53 7.49 12.28 -4.46
CA SER A 53 8.65 13.19 -4.36
C SER A 53 9.24 13.29 -2.96
N LEU A 54 8.54 12.75 -1.95
CA LEU A 54 8.87 12.96 -0.53
C LEU A 54 9.38 11.69 0.15
N VAL A 55 8.74 10.55 -0.13
CA VAL A 55 8.96 9.29 0.58
C VAL A 55 10.05 8.41 -0.05
N PRO A 56 10.03 8.11 -1.36
CA PRO A 56 10.97 7.16 -1.93
C PRO A 56 12.34 7.81 -2.14
N TRP A 57 13.35 7.31 -1.41
CA TRP A 57 14.73 7.72 -1.58
C TRP A 57 15.62 6.53 -1.89
N ALA A 58 16.52 6.69 -2.86
CA ALA A 58 17.50 5.70 -3.22
C ALA A 58 18.83 6.36 -3.60
N LYS A 59 19.93 5.79 -3.11
CA LYS A 59 21.29 6.23 -3.39
C LYS A 59 22.12 5.04 -3.85
N ALA A 60 22.69 5.15 -5.04
CA ALA A 60 23.49 4.09 -5.65
C ALA A 60 24.68 3.71 -4.74
N GLY A 61 24.87 2.41 -4.53
CA GLY A 61 25.94 1.87 -3.66
C GLY A 61 25.72 2.07 -2.15
N VAL A 62 24.62 2.68 -1.72
CA VAL A 62 24.31 2.91 -0.30
C VAL A 62 23.05 2.17 0.13
N GLY A 63 21.91 2.46 -0.49
CA GLY A 63 20.63 1.88 -0.06
C GLY A 63 19.40 2.65 -0.54
N ALA A 64 18.22 2.18 -0.13
CA ALA A 64 16.95 2.83 -0.37
C ALA A 64 16.07 2.81 0.89
N VAL A 65 15.25 3.85 1.07
CA VAL A 65 14.41 4.06 2.26
C VAL A 65 13.05 4.66 1.89
N ALA A 66 12.02 4.28 2.64
CA ALA A 66 10.69 4.86 2.58
C ALA A 66 10.24 5.22 4.00
N THR A 67 10.09 6.52 4.29
CA THR A 67 9.62 7.00 5.60
C THR A 67 8.09 7.11 5.62
N GLN A 68 7.43 6.54 6.63
CA GLN A 68 5.97 6.49 6.71
C GLN A 68 5.46 6.88 8.11
N SER A 69 4.16 7.16 8.23
CA SER A 69 3.47 7.90 9.32
C SER A 69 3.63 9.42 9.18
N PHE A 70 4.84 9.94 9.36
CA PHE A 70 5.22 11.30 8.98
C PHE A 70 6.46 11.22 8.11
N VAL A 71 6.43 11.91 6.96
CA VAL A 71 7.59 11.90 6.07
C VAL A 71 8.75 12.65 6.73
N LYS A 72 9.92 12.02 6.75
CA LYS A 72 11.17 12.62 7.21
C LYS A 72 12.08 12.75 6.01
N VAL A 73 12.01 13.91 5.36
CA VAL A 73 12.77 14.17 4.13
C VAL A 73 14.27 14.06 4.40
N GLU A 74 14.73 14.44 5.59
CA GLU A 74 16.11 14.35 6.07
C GLU A 74 16.80 12.96 5.97
N TYR A 75 16.06 11.86 5.80
CA TYR A 75 16.68 10.54 5.61
C TYR A 75 17.08 10.24 4.15
N GLY A 76 16.77 11.14 3.22
CA GLY A 76 16.94 10.97 1.79
C GLY A 76 18.04 11.78 1.07
N PRO A 77 18.23 13.08 1.37
CA PRO A 77 19.11 13.95 0.58
C PRO A 77 20.61 13.77 0.85
N ASP A 78 20.99 13.00 1.87
CA ASP A 78 22.38 12.70 2.26
C ASP A 78 22.77 11.23 2.02
#